data_AF-A0A450SY24-F1
#
_entry.id   AF-A0A450SY24-F1
#
_cell.length_a   1.000
_cell.length_b   1.000
_cell.length_c   1.000
_cell.angle_alpha   90.00
_cell.angle_beta   90.00
_cell.angle_gamma   90.00
#
_symmetry.space_group_name_H-M   'P 1'
#
loop_
_entity.id
_entity.type
_entity.pdbx_description
1 polymer ?
#
loop_
_entity_poly.entity_id
_entity_poly.type
_entity_poly.pdbx_seq_one_letter_code
_entity_poly.pdbx_strand_id
1 'polypeptide(L)'
;MNLMTLFGGKWKTPVPMHDNKTGERIAVFISIPKNASQSIIKILELGENRDEENTASLVIHENHQRARILNQRFDLNNLFVFCFSRNPYDRCVSWYRYHKNIEPYRSLSFDSWVMNGMPHHWIVQNLTDYVSEGITPLLQYNFLEQYKVDFVGKLENFSHDMKVIIERLNIMPLRGNWWHHQRQG
;
A
#
# COMPACT_ATOMS: atom_id res chain seq x y z
N MET A 1 11.57 -0.17 -14.96
CA MET A 1 12.49 0.42 -13.96
C MET A 1 13.14 -0.74 -13.23
N ASN A 2 14.46 -0.90 -13.36
CA ASN A 2 15.18 -2.05 -12.80
C ASN A 2 15.42 -1.80 -11.30
N LEU A 3 15.05 -2.78 -10.45
CA LEU A 3 15.25 -2.73 -9.00
C LEU A 3 16.72 -2.44 -8.63
N MET A 4 17.67 -2.85 -9.46
CA MET A 4 19.09 -2.57 -9.23
C MET A 4 19.47 -1.08 -9.34
N THR A 5 18.74 -0.28 -10.13
CA THR A 5 19.11 1.12 -10.41
C THR A 5 18.66 2.09 -9.33
N LEU A 6 17.70 1.72 -8.48
CA LEU A 6 17.17 2.58 -7.41
C LEU A 6 17.97 2.51 -6.10
N PHE A 7 18.76 1.45 -5.88
CA PHE A 7 19.17 1.08 -4.51
C PHE A 7 20.65 0.74 -4.30
N GLY A 8 21.53 1.00 -5.27
CA GLY A 8 22.98 1.16 -5.04
C GLY A 8 23.71 0.04 -4.29
N GLY A 9 23.29 -1.23 -4.42
CA GLY A 9 23.95 -2.36 -3.76
C GLY A 9 23.22 -3.70 -3.89
N LYS A 10 23.89 -4.79 -3.51
CA LYS A 10 23.31 -6.15 -3.40
C LYS A 10 22.32 -6.19 -2.23
N TRP A 11 21.04 -5.94 -2.49
CA TRP A 11 20.00 -6.23 -1.51
C TRP A 11 19.80 -7.73 -1.40
N LYS A 12 19.69 -8.25 -0.17
CA LYS A 12 19.08 -9.57 0.05
C LYS A 12 17.59 -9.39 -0.19
N THR A 13 17.04 -10.14 -1.15
CA THR A 13 15.59 -10.25 -1.31
C THR A 13 14.97 -10.61 0.03
N PRO A 14 13.82 -10.02 0.42
CA PRO A 14 13.06 -10.54 1.55
C PRO A 14 12.83 -12.04 1.33
N VAL A 15 12.79 -12.82 2.41
CA VAL A 15 12.29 -14.20 2.31
C VAL A 15 10.91 -14.10 1.67
N PRO A 16 10.59 -14.90 0.64
CA PRO A 16 9.37 -14.70 -0.12
C PRO A 16 8.18 -14.56 0.83
N MET A 17 7.51 -13.41 0.77
CA MET A 17 6.27 -13.18 1.53
C MET A 17 5.12 -14.04 0.96
N HIS A 18 5.37 -14.72 -0.16
CA HIS A 18 4.53 -15.68 -0.86
C HIS A 18 4.95 -17.13 -0.59
N ASP A 19 4.71 -17.62 0.62
CA ASP A 19 4.58 -19.06 0.84
C ASP A 19 3.76 -19.35 2.10
N ASN A 20 2.59 -18.70 2.21
CA ASN A 20 1.73 -18.88 3.38
C ASN A 20 0.93 -20.20 3.32
N LYS A 21 1.61 -21.32 3.57
CA LYS A 21 0.97 -22.65 3.61
C LYS A 21 0.04 -22.84 4.81
N THR A 22 0.20 -22.01 5.85
CA THR A 22 -0.55 -22.13 7.13
C THR A 22 -1.79 -21.23 7.18
N GLY A 23 -1.93 -20.27 6.26
CA GLY A 23 -2.97 -19.25 6.31
C GLY A 23 -2.69 -18.12 7.31
N GLU A 24 -1.52 -18.09 7.94
CA GLU A 24 -1.14 -17.07 8.91
C GLU A 24 -0.79 -15.73 8.26
N ARG A 25 -1.18 -14.63 8.91
CA ARG A 25 -0.83 -13.28 8.46
C ARG A 25 0.06 -12.63 9.50
N ILE A 26 1.07 -11.89 9.04
CA ILE A 26 2.00 -11.17 9.92
C ILE A 26 1.86 -9.65 9.78
N ALA A 27 1.36 -9.18 8.63
CA ALA A 27 1.33 -7.76 8.33
C ALA A 27 0.21 -7.40 7.35
N VAL A 28 -0.06 -6.10 7.27
CA VAL A 28 -1.02 -5.49 6.33
C VAL A 28 -0.36 -4.28 5.69
N PHE A 29 -0.37 -4.24 4.35
CA PHE A 29 0.01 -3.05 3.59
C PHE A 29 -1.25 -2.29 3.15
N ILE A 30 -1.53 -1.15 3.78
CA ILE A 30 -2.61 -0.25 3.35
C ILE A 30 -2.10 0.56 2.14
N SER A 31 -2.52 0.13 0.96
CA SER A 31 -2.11 0.70 -0.33
C SER A 31 -2.86 2.00 -0.63
N ILE A 32 -2.26 3.16 -0.33
CA ILE A 32 -2.86 4.46 -0.66
C ILE A 32 -2.59 4.81 -2.14
N PRO A 33 -3.60 5.24 -2.92
CA PRO A 33 -3.40 5.63 -4.31
C PRO A 33 -2.28 6.65 -4.49
N LYS A 34 -1.45 6.40 -5.52
CA LYS A 34 -0.34 7.26 -5.96
C LYS A 34 0.81 7.43 -4.94
N ASN A 35 0.92 6.52 -3.98
CA ASN A 35 2.03 6.42 -3.02
C ASN A 35 2.97 5.24 -3.28
N ALA A 36 3.26 4.99 -4.57
CA ALA A 36 4.17 3.92 -5.02
C ALA A 36 3.77 2.48 -4.64
N SER A 37 2.49 2.21 -4.40
CA SER A 37 1.98 0.86 -4.10
C SER A 37 2.47 -0.21 -5.08
N GLN A 38 2.48 0.09 -6.39
CA GLN A 38 2.96 -0.84 -7.43
C GLN A 38 4.43 -1.22 -7.26
N SER A 39 5.27 -0.29 -6.79
CA SER A 39 6.67 -0.58 -6.50
C SER A 39 6.79 -1.46 -5.26
N ILE A 40 6.02 -1.16 -4.21
CA ILE A 40 6.03 -1.92 -2.96
C ILE A 40 5.56 -3.36 -3.18
N ILE A 41 4.47 -3.55 -3.93
CA ILE A 41 3.94 -4.87 -4.32
C ILE A 41 5.02 -5.69 -5.02
N LYS A 42 5.81 -5.06 -5.91
CA LYS A 42 6.90 -5.75 -6.62
C LYS A 42 8.09 -6.06 -5.72
N ILE A 43 8.51 -5.13 -4.86
CA ILE A 43 9.66 -5.29 -3.96
C ILE A 43 9.41 -6.36 -2.91
N LEU A 44 8.22 -6.35 -2.32
CA LEU A 44 7.83 -7.31 -1.29
C LEU A 44 7.33 -8.63 -1.88
N GLU A 45 7.25 -8.73 -3.21
CA GLU A 45 6.64 -9.84 -3.92
C GLU A 45 5.28 -10.13 -3.27
N LEU A 46 4.30 -9.23 -3.45
CA LEU A 46 2.93 -9.40 -2.95
C LEU A 46 1.97 -9.90 -4.03
N GLY A 47 2.47 -10.13 -5.24
CA GLY A 47 1.74 -10.75 -6.34
C GLY A 47 1.05 -9.70 -7.20
N GLU A 48 -0.02 -10.08 -7.88
CA GLU A 48 -0.77 -9.12 -8.69
C GLU A 48 -1.54 -8.11 -7.83
N ASN A 49 -1.74 -6.92 -8.41
CA ASN A 49 -2.64 -5.93 -7.82
C ASN A 49 -4.07 -6.45 -7.97
N ARG A 50 -4.77 -6.56 -6.85
CA ARG A 50 -6.02 -7.32 -6.76
C ARG A 50 -7.01 -6.62 -5.85
N ASP A 51 -8.29 -6.85 -6.14
CA ASP A 51 -9.42 -6.39 -5.34
C ASP A 51 -10.02 -7.54 -4.49
N GLU A 52 -9.41 -8.74 -4.54
CA GLU A 52 -9.81 -9.97 -3.84
C GLU A 52 -8.64 -10.57 -3.03
N GLU A 53 -8.98 -11.37 -2.01
CA GLU A 53 -7.99 -11.93 -1.08
C GLU A 53 -7.07 -12.95 -1.76
N ASN A 54 -5.77 -12.83 -1.51
CA ASN A 54 -4.81 -13.88 -1.79
C ASN A 54 -4.37 -14.56 -0.50
N THR A 55 -4.77 -15.82 -0.34
CA THR A 55 -4.47 -16.58 0.86
C THR A 55 -3.01 -17.02 0.97
N ALA A 56 -2.23 -16.94 -0.11
CA ALA A 56 -0.83 -17.36 -0.15
C ALA A 56 0.19 -16.31 0.35
N SER A 57 -0.22 -15.05 0.60
CA SER A 57 0.68 -13.99 1.06
C SER A 57 0.67 -13.81 2.58
N LEU A 58 1.83 -13.76 3.23
CA LEU A 58 1.95 -13.43 4.66
C LEU A 58 1.54 -11.98 4.97
N VAL A 59 1.61 -11.11 3.95
CA VAL A 59 1.21 -9.70 4.03
C VAL A 59 -0.13 -9.51 3.31
N ILE A 60 -1.12 -9.02 4.04
CA ILE A 60 -2.41 -8.64 3.47
C ILE A 60 -2.21 -7.40 2.59
N HIS A 61 -2.66 -7.48 1.34
CA HIS A 61 -2.69 -6.36 0.41
C HIS A 61 -3.91 -6.47 -0.48
N GLU A 62 -4.74 -5.44 -0.42
CA GLU A 62 -5.91 -5.23 -1.27
C GLU A 62 -5.78 -3.83 -1.87
N ASN A 63 -6.02 -3.72 -3.17
CA ASN A 63 -5.83 -2.50 -3.92
C ASN A 63 -6.72 -1.38 -3.34
N HIS A 64 -6.11 -0.34 -2.79
CA HIS A 64 -6.78 0.89 -2.35
C HIS A 64 -8.00 0.69 -1.43
N GLN A 65 -8.03 -0.38 -0.64
CA GLN A 65 -9.02 -0.56 0.42
C GLN A 65 -8.63 0.25 1.67
N ARG A 66 -9.63 0.83 2.33
CA ARG A 66 -9.45 1.60 3.57
C ARG A 66 -9.25 0.66 4.75
N ALA A 67 -8.53 1.13 5.78
CA ALA A 67 -8.19 0.35 6.97
C ALA A 67 -9.42 -0.25 7.67
N ARG A 68 -10.53 0.49 7.74
CA ARG A 68 -11.79 0.01 8.34
C ARG A 68 -12.33 -1.24 7.64
N ILE A 69 -12.34 -1.23 6.31
CA ILE A 69 -12.84 -2.35 5.48
C ILE A 69 -11.91 -3.56 5.65
N LEU A 70 -10.59 -3.34 5.61
CA LEU A 70 -9.62 -4.40 5.85
C LEU A 70 -9.78 -5.01 7.24
N ASN A 71 -9.98 -4.18 8.27
CA ASN A 71 -10.16 -4.65 9.64
C ASN A 71 -11.44 -5.47 9.82
N GLN A 72 -12.53 -5.11 9.14
CA GLN A 72 -13.77 -5.90 9.15
C GLN A 72 -13.57 -7.29 8.54
N ARG A 73 -12.67 -7.42 7.56
CA ARG A 73 -12.40 -8.68 6.85
C ARG A 73 -11.36 -9.55 7.57
N PHE A 74 -10.34 -8.95 8.17
CA PHE A 74 -9.12 -9.66 8.57
C PHE A 74 -8.69 -9.50 10.02
N ASP A 75 -9.32 -8.62 10.81
CA ASP A 75 -8.89 -8.26 12.17
C ASP A 75 -7.39 -7.88 12.25
N LEU A 76 -7.07 -6.59 12.11
CA LEU A 76 -5.67 -6.15 12.02
C LEU A 76 -5.00 -5.97 13.39
N ASN A 77 -5.69 -6.23 14.51
CA ASN A 77 -5.20 -5.91 15.87
C ASN A 77 -3.87 -6.57 16.22
N ASN A 78 -3.56 -7.72 15.63
CA ASN A 78 -2.34 -8.50 15.88
C ASN A 78 -1.37 -8.51 14.69
N LEU A 79 -1.61 -7.65 13.69
CA LEU A 79 -0.81 -7.57 12.48
C LEU A 79 0.05 -6.31 12.52
N PHE A 80 1.22 -6.38 11.90
CA PHE A 80 2.00 -5.18 11.63
C PHE A 80 1.36 -4.39 10.49
N VAL A 81 0.75 -3.26 10.81
CA VAL A 81 0.05 -2.42 9.84
C VAL A 81 0.99 -1.32 9.36
N PHE A 82 1.22 -1.25 8.05
CA PHE A 82 2.05 -0.22 7.45
C PHE A 82 1.47 0.38 6.18
N CYS A 83 1.89 1.60 5.87
CA CYS A 83 1.53 2.28 4.63
C CYS A 83 2.65 3.23 4.19
N PHE A 84 2.48 3.84 3.01
CA PHE A 84 3.31 4.95 2.56
C PHE A 84 2.45 6.19 2.35
N SER A 85 3.01 7.32 2.77
CA SER A 85 2.53 8.66 2.46
C SER A 85 3.42 9.32 1.41
N ARG A 86 2.89 10.36 0.78
CA ARG A 86 3.62 11.23 -0.15
C ARG A 86 3.26 12.68 0.13
N ASN A 87 4.15 13.60 -0.21
CA ASN A 87 3.85 15.01 -0.27
C ASN A 87 2.48 15.24 -0.97
N PRO A 88 1.54 15.97 -0.32
CA PRO A 88 0.18 16.14 -0.85
C PRO A 88 0.14 16.75 -2.25
N TYR A 89 1.00 17.72 -2.54
CA TYR A 89 1.04 18.38 -3.85
C TYR A 89 1.53 17.41 -4.94
N ASP A 90 2.65 16.74 -4.72
CA ASP A 90 3.18 15.77 -5.70
C ASP A 90 2.21 14.63 -5.97
N ARG A 91 1.51 14.17 -4.93
CA ARG A 91 0.47 13.17 -5.05
C ARG A 91 -0.72 13.68 -5.86
N CYS A 92 -1.16 14.90 -5.60
CA CYS A 92 -2.25 15.55 -6.31
C CYS A 92 -1.95 15.68 -7.83
N VAL A 93 -0.75 16.17 -8.17
CA VAL A 93 -0.27 16.22 -9.56
C VAL A 93 -0.20 14.82 -10.18
N SER A 94 0.30 13.83 -9.44
CA SER A 94 0.39 12.45 -9.92
C SER A 94 -0.99 11.84 -10.18
N TRP A 95 -1.97 12.13 -9.34
CA TRP A 95 -3.35 11.70 -9.49
C TRP A 95 -3.99 12.32 -10.73
N TYR A 96 -3.93 13.65 -10.87
CA TYR A 96 -4.49 14.36 -12.02
C TYR A 96 -3.90 13.84 -13.34
N ARG A 97 -2.57 13.75 -13.43
CA ARG A 97 -1.88 13.28 -14.64
C ARG A 97 -2.23 11.84 -15.00
N TYR A 98 -2.43 10.98 -14.00
CA TYR A 98 -2.80 9.59 -14.22
C TYR A 98 -4.22 9.46 -14.79
N HIS A 99 -5.15 10.31 -14.36
CA HIS A 99 -6.55 10.28 -14.79
C HIS A 99 -6.87 11.30 -15.90
N LYS A 100 -5.87 11.97 -16.50
CA LYS A 100 -6.05 13.06 -17.46
C LYS A 100 -6.93 12.75 -18.69
N ASN A 101 -7.18 11.48 -18.98
CA ASN A 101 -7.94 11.04 -20.15
C ASN A 101 -9.42 10.73 -19.83
N ILE A 102 -9.85 10.88 -18.58
CA ILE A 102 -11.23 10.66 -18.15
C ILE A 102 -11.80 11.91 -17.47
N GLU A 103 -13.12 12.03 -17.39
CA GLU A 103 -13.75 13.13 -16.67
C GLU A 103 -13.56 13.00 -15.15
N PRO A 104 -13.48 14.12 -14.41
CA PRO A 104 -13.50 15.52 -14.88
C PRO A 104 -12.14 16.04 -15.37
N TYR A 105 -11.08 15.24 -15.28
CA TYR A 105 -9.69 15.68 -15.53
C TYR A 105 -9.42 16.02 -16.99
N ARG A 106 -10.11 15.34 -17.92
CA ARG A 106 -9.95 15.55 -19.36
C ARG A 106 -10.43 16.94 -19.81
N SER A 107 -11.50 17.45 -19.20
CA SER A 107 -12.07 18.75 -19.54
C SER A 107 -11.47 19.95 -18.81
N LEU A 108 -10.58 19.73 -17.84
CA LEU A 108 -10.04 20.79 -16.99
C LEU A 108 -8.51 20.81 -17.07
N SER A 109 -7.90 22.00 -17.07
CA SER A 109 -6.47 22.11 -16.73
C SER A 109 -6.24 21.71 -15.27
N PHE A 110 -4.98 21.45 -14.88
CA PHE A 110 -4.67 21.15 -13.48
C PHE A 110 -5.13 22.28 -12.55
N ASP A 111 -4.82 23.53 -12.90
CA ASP A 111 -5.17 24.70 -12.09
C ASP A 111 -6.70 24.86 -11.98
N SER A 112 -7.43 24.75 -13.09
CA SER A 112 -8.90 24.80 -13.07
C SER A 112 -9.49 23.66 -12.27
N TRP A 113 -8.92 22.46 -12.35
CA TRP A 113 -9.36 21.32 -11.55
C TRP A 113 -9.13 21.54 -10.05
N VAL A 114 -8.00 22.11 -9.65
CA VAL A 114 -7.72 22.48 -8.26
C VAL A 114 -8.68 23.56 -7.76
N MET A 115 -8.88 24.63 -8.53
CA MET A 115 -9.79 25.72 -8.18
C MET A 115 -11.26 25.28 -8.09
N ASN A 116 -11.64 24.22 -8.80
CA ASN A 116 -12.96 23.59 -8.72
C ASN A 116 -13.09 22.57 -7.57
N GLY A 117 -12.17 22.58 -6.60
CA GLY A 117 -12.24 21.69 -5.43
C GLY A 117 -11.78 20.25 -5.69
N MET A 118 -11.02 20.03 -6.78
CA MET A 118 -10.43 18.74 -7.15
C MET A 118 -11.46 17.58 -7.26
N PRO A 119 -12.52 17.73 -8.10
CA PRO A 119 -13.54 16.71 -8.26
C PRO A 119 -12.94 15.38 -8.76
N HIS A 120 -13.49 14.25 -8.33
CA HIS A 120 -13.00 12.91 -8.69
C HIS A 120 -14.07 11.98 -9.25
N HIS A 121 -13.62 10.97 -10.00
CA HIS A 121 -14.49 10.01 -10.69
C HIS A 121 -14.85 8.79 -9.83
N TRP A 122 -14.22 8.60 -8.67
CA TRP A 122 -14.55 7.52 -7.75
C TRP A 122 -15.86 7.86 -7.02
N ILE A 123 -16.94 7.16 -7.41
CA ILE A 123 -18.23 7.20 -6.71
C ILE A 123 -18.21 6.08 -5.67
N VAL A 124 -18.31 4.83 -6.12
CA VAL A 124 -18.07 3.63 -5.31
C VAL A 124 -16.83 2.94 -5.86
N GLN A 125 -15.83 2.71 -5.01
CA GLN A 125 -14.60 2.01 -5.36
C GLN A 125 -14.10 1.20 -4.16
N ASN A 126 -13.76 -0.08 -4.37
CA ASN A 126 -13.15 -0.96 -3.37
C ASN A 126 -13.93 -0.97 -2.04
N LEU A 127 -15.25 -1.17 -2.15
CA LEU A 127 -16.22 -1.19 -1.03
C LEU A 127 -16.35 0.13 -0.25
N THR A 128 -15.85 1.24 -0.81
CA THR A 128 -16.03 2.59 -0.26
C THR A 128 -16.96 3.38 -1.17
N ASP A 129 -17.99 4.00 -0.59
CA ASP A 129 -18.82 4.98 -1.29
C ASP A 129 -18.35 6.39 -0.91
N TYR A 130 -17.50 6.98 -1.75
CA TYR A 130 -16.87 8.26 -1.47
C TYR A 130 -17.88 9.41 -1.46
N VAL A 131 -18.95 9.30 -2.25
CA VAL A 131 -19.97 10.35 -2.34
C VAL A 131 -20.87 10.32 -1.12
N SER A 132 -21.44 9.15 -0.77
CA SER A 132 -22.36 9.09 0.39
C SER A 132 -21.65 9.26 1.72
N GLU A 133 -20.38 8.84 1.83
CA GLU A 133 -19.57 9.06 3.03
C GLU A 133 -19.00 10.50 3.12
N GLY A 134 -19.15 11.32 2.07
CA GLY A 134 -18.67 12.70 2.06
C GLY A 134 -17.13 12.82 2.15
N ILE A 135 -16.42 11.88 1.55
CA ILE A 135 -14.95 11.78 1.59
C ILE A 135 -14.35 11.79 0.19
N THR A 136 -13.04 11.99 0.10
CA THR A 136 -12.30 12.01 -1.17
C THR A 136 -11.10 11.06 -1.14
N PRO A 137 -10.79 10.37 -2.25
CA PRO A 137 -9.56 9.57 -2.35
C PRO A 137 -8.32 10.46 -2.39
N LEU A 138 -8.44 11.78 -2.55
CA LEU A 138 -7.32 12.73 -2.52
C LEU A 138 -6.84 13.03 -1.09
N LEU A 139 -7.59 12.70 -0.05
CA LEU A 139 -7.11 12.81 1.33
C LEU A 139 -6.55 11.46 1.78
N GLN A 140 -5.23 11.37 1.90
CA GLN A 140 -4.52 10.13 2.29
C GLN A 140 -5.02 9.57 3.63
N TYR A 141 -5.36 10.47 4.56
CA TYR A 141 -5.89 10.12 5.87
C TYR A 141 -7.17 9.28 5.80
N ASN A 142 -8.01 9.47 4.77
CA ASN A 142 -9.26 8.70 4.61
C ASN A 142 -9.00 7.21 4.42
N PHE A 143 -7.81 6.81 3.99
CA PHE A 143 -7.44 5.39 3.89
C PHE A 143 -7.06 4.78 5.25
N LEU A 144 -6.73 5.60 6.24
CA LEU A 144 -6.29 5.15 7.56
C LEU A 144 -7.40 5.25 8.61
N GLU A 145 -8.30 6.23 8.53
CA GLU A 145 -9.50 6.34 9.41
C GLU A 145 -9.22 6.23 10.92
N GLN A 146 -8.17 6.88 11.43
CA GLN A 146 -7.72 6.76 12.83
C GLN A 146 -7.28 5.35 13.25
N TYR A 147 -7.19 4.41 12.32
CA TYR A 147 -6.69 3.08 12.61
C TYR A 147 -5.24 3.15 13.08
N LYS A 148 -4.87 2.29 14.02
CA LYS A 148 -3.49 2.19 14.50
C LYS A 148 -2.61 1.67 13.37
N VAL A 149 -1.66 2.51 12.95
CA VAL A 149 -0.63 2.14 11.97
C VAL A 149 0.71 2.08 12.67
N ASP A 150 1.42 0.96 12.56
CA ASP A 150 2.70 0.74 13.22
C ASP A 150 3.88 1.39 12.47
N PHE A 151 3.70 1.67 11.18
CA PHE A 151 4.69 2.37 10.37
C PHE A 151 4.07 3.14 9.18
N VAL A 152 4.41 4.43 9.07
CA VAL A 152 4.07 5.26 7.90
C VAL A 152 5.37 5.68 7.22
N GLY A 153 5.69 5.03 6.11
CA GLY A 153 6.81 5.42 5.26
C GLY A 153 6.49 6.69 4.47
N LYS A 154 7.53 7.34 3.95
CA LYS A 154 7.45 8.52 3.09
C LYS A 154 8.08 8.20 1.74
N LEU A 155 7.40 8.57 0.67
CA LEU A 155 7.93 8.36 -0.68
C LEU A 155 9.23 9.15 -0.91
N GLU A 156 9.38 10.28 -0.22
CA GLU A 156 10.58 11.11 -0.23
C GLU A 156 11.80 10.39 0.38
N ASN A 157 11.57 9.39 1.24
CA ASN A 157 12.58 8.56 1.91
C ASN A 157 12.47 7.07 1.51
N PHE A 158 11.91 6.78 0.33
CA PHE A 158 11.43 5.45 -0.03
C PHE A 158 12.43 4.31 0.24
N SER A 159 13.69 4.48 -0.19
CA SER A 159 14.74 3.46 -0.02
C SER A 159 15.03 3.14 1.44
N HIS A 160 15.06 4.16 2.30
CA HIS A 160 15.33 4.00 3.72
C HIS A 160 14.13 3.33 4.42
N ASP A 161 12.93 3.84 4.16
CA ASP A 161 11.71 3.35 4.82
C ASP A 161 11.35 1.92 4.38
N MET A 162 11.61 1.56 3.12
CA MET A 162 11.48 0.18 2.65
C MET A 162 12.46 -0.77 3.36
N LYS A 163 13.69 -0.30 3.65
CA LYS A 163 14.66 -1.09 4.43
C LYS A 163 14.10 -1.44 5.80
N VAL A 164 13.55 -0.44 6.50
CA VAL A 164 12.96 -0.60 7.84
C VAL A 164 11.79 -1.59 7.81
N ILE A 165 10.91 -1.50 6.82
CA ILE A 165 9.79 -2.44 6.65
C ILE A 165 10.30 -3.87 6.44
N ILE A 166 11.24 -4.07 5.51
CA ILE A 166 11.80 -5.40 5.22
C ILE A 166 12.47 -6.01 6.45
N GLU A 167 13.27 -5.22 7.18
CA GLU A 167 13.90 -5.65 8.42
C GLU A 167 12.87 -6.06 9.48
N ARG A 168 11.78 -5.29 9.64
CA ARG A 168 10.69 -5.63 10.56
C ARG A 168 9.96 -6.91 10.14
N LEU A 169 9.63 -7.08 8.86
CA LEU A 169 8.94 -8.27 8.36
C LEU A 169 9.79 -9.54 8.54
N ASN A 170 11.12 -9.45 8.35
CA ASN A 170 12.04 -10.58 8.47
C ASN A 170 12.23 -11.09 9.91
N ILE A 171 11.92 -10.29 10.93
CA ILE A 171 12.03 -10.70 12.34
C ILE A 171 10.70 -11.12 12.96
N MET A 172 9.59 -11.00 12.22
CA MET A 172 8.28 -11.40 12.73
C MET A 172 8.20 -12.93 12.82
N PRO A 173 7.86 -13.48 13.99
CA PRO A 173 7.67 -14.90 14.12
C PRO A 173 6.43 -15.30 13.32
N LEU A 174 6.58 -16.25 12.39
CA LEU A 174 5.45 -17.07 11.98
C LEU A 174 4.99 -17.84 13.22
N ARG A 175 3.68 -17.97 13.45
CA ARG A 175 3.13 -18.77 14.56
C ARG A 175 3.27 -20.28 14.25
N GLY A 176 4.44 -20.69 13.80
CA GLY A 176 4.87 -22.06 13.57
C GLY A 176 6.38 -22.08 13.45
N ASN A 177 7.03 -22.89 14.28
CA ASN A 177 8.48 -23.06 14.31
C ASN A 177 9.03 -23.54 12.95
N TRP A 178 9.43 -22.63 12.06
CA TRP A 178 10.09 -22.98 10.79
C TRP A 178 11.51 -22.40 10.64
N TRP A 179 12.01 -21.70 11.66
CA TRP A 179 13.25 -20.91 11.54
C TRP A 179 14.55 -21.58 12.05
N HIS A 180 14.57 -22.90 12.29
CA HIS A 180 15.77 -23.58 12.76
C HIS A 180 16.57 -24.39 11.73
N HIS A 181 16.23 -24.38 10.44
CA HIS A 181 16.90 -25.30 9.48
C HIS A 181 17.64 -24.71 8.28
N GLN A 182 17.83 -23.39 8.15
CA GLN A 182 18.62 -22.85 7.02
C GLN A 182 19.73 -21.85 7.39
N ARG A 183 20.37 -22.02 8.56
CA ARG A 183 21.63 -21.32 8.89
C ARG A 183 22.81 -22.26 9.14
N GLN A 184 22.85 -23.40 8.44
CA GLN A 184 24.08 -24.19 8.27
C GLN A 184 24.13 -24.64 6.82
N GLY A 185 25.01 -24.00 6.04
CA GLY A 185 25.20 -24.19 4.61
C GLY A 185 26.15 -23.14 4.08
#